data_AF-A0A109BPX3-F1
#
_entry.id   AF-A0A109BPX3-F1
#
_cell.length_a   1.000
_cell.length_b   1.000
_cell.length_c   1.000
_cell.angle_alpha   90.00
_cell.angle_beta   90.00
_cell.angle_gamma   90.00
#
_symmetry.space_group_name_H-M   'P 1'
#
loop_
_entity.id
_entity.type
_entity.pdbx_description
1 polymer ?
#
loop_
_entity_poly.entity_id
_entity_poly.type
_entity_poly.pdbx_seq_one_letter_code
_entity_poly.pdbx_strand_id
1 'polypeptide(L)'
;MAIARLALEAAEQGAKVLVIRNLQHAAVSTAEALFALAPNHPALFRCEGVPTLHHGRFAREDRELLDAVIGAQMQAERGTAGLVLIGTQTLEQNLDICADFMITDLCPADVLLQRIGRLHRHAKNARPAGFGAPRLVVLSPDDLAPLLSQPQFGMGGDHGPYRDLVMLEATRRLVRDNSTWAIPQMNRTLVEQATHPHALEALTCELERVNPAWRGARERSDGQNVADTYLAQHVFCLGSGASLAR
;
A
#
# COMPACT_ATOMS: atom_id res chain seq x y z
N MET A 1 4.60 -16.60 -4.43
CA MET A 1 5.27 -17.59 -3.55
C MET A 1 6.19 -16.96 -2.50
N ALA A 2 7.23 -16.19 -2.86
CA ALA A 2 8.18 -15.65 -1.87
C ALA A 2 7.52 -14.76 -0.78
N ILE A 3 6.61 -13.85 -1.18
CA ILE A 3 5.87 -12.96 -0.26
C ILE A 3 5.03 -13.77 0.74
N ALA A 4 4.28 -14.76 0.25
CA ALA A 4 3.44 -15.62 1.06
C ALA A 4 4.26 -16.41 2.10
N ARG A 5 5.42 -16.95 1.68
CA ARG A 5 6.33 -17.65 2.59
C ARG A 5 6.88 -16.74 3.68
N LEU A 6 7.39 -15.56 3.30
CA LEU A 6 7.91 -14.59 4.26
C LEU A 6 6.85 -14.15 5.28
N ALA A 7 5.61 -13.95 4.82
CA ALA A 7 4.51 -13.59 5.70
C ALA A 7 4.15 -14.74 6.65
N LEU A 8 4.11 -15.98 6.15
CA LEU A 8 3.82 -17.17 6.95
C LEU A 8 4.91 -17.40 8.02
N GLU A 9 6.19 -17.36 7.65
CA GLU A 9 7.32 -17.56 8.56
C GLU A 9 7.31 -16.56 9.72
N ALA A 10 6.93 -15.30 9.46
CA ALA A 10 6.77 -14.30 10.52
C ALA A 10 5.56 -14.60 11.41
N ALA A 11 4.44 -15.04 10.83
CA ALA A 11 3.24 -15.37 11.59
C ALA A 11 3.39 -16.66 12.42
N GLU A 12 4.18 -17.64 11.96
CA GLU A 12 4.54 -18.84 12.72
C GLU A 12 5.34 -18.51 13.98
N GLN A 13 6.09 -17.40 13.96
CA GLN A 13 6.75 -16.83 15.15
C GLN A 13 5.80 -15.99 16.03
N GLY A 14 4.50 -16.01 15.73
CA GLY A 14 3.46 -15.32 16.49
C GLY A 14 3.18 -13.89 16.05
N ALA A 15 3.81 -13.37 15.00
CA ALA A 15 3.61 -12.01 14.54
C ALA A 15 2.25 -11.82 13.85
N LYS A 16 1.64 -10.64 14.03
CA LYS A 16 0.59 -10.15 13.14
C LYS A 16 1.22 -9.43 11.96
N VAL A 17 1.05 -10.02 10.78
CA VAL A 17 1.66 -9.59 9.52
C VAL A 17 0.60 -8.90 8.67
N LEU A 18 0.93 -7.70 8.20
CA LEU A 18 0.12 -6.96 7.24
C LEU A 18 0.83 -6.96 5.88
N VAL A 19 0.14 -7.45 4.84
CA VAL A 19 0.64 -7.45 3.47
C VAL A 19 -0.25 -6.56 2.62
N ILE A 20 0.29 -5.43 2.14
CA ILE A 20 -0.45 -4.50 1.28
C ILE A 20 0.11 -4.57 -0.14
N ARG A 21 -0.73 -5.01 -1.08
CA ARG A 21 -0.43 -5.03 -2.52
C ARG A 21 -1.11 -3.86 -3.21
N ASN A 22 -0.46 -3.25 -4.20
CA ASN A 22 -1.03 -2.09 -4.88
C ASN A 22 -2.19 -2.43 -5.81
N LEU A 23 -2.21 -3.66 -6.33
CA LEU A 23 -3.24 -4.14 -7.26
C LEU A 23 -4.06 -5.26 -6.65
N GLN A 24 -5.36 -5.26 -6.94
CA GLN A 24 -6.27 -6.30 -6.45
C GLN A 24 -5.84 -7.71 -6.87
N HIS A 25 -5.51 -7.92 -8.15
CA HIS A 25 -5.09 -9.24 -8.62
C HIS A 25 -3.76 -9.69 -7.96
N ALA A 26 -2.89 -8.75 -7.59
CA ALA A 26 -1.66 -9.07 -6.88
C ALA A 26 -1.94 -9.45 -5.42
N ALA A 27 -2.93 -8.81 -4.76
CA ALA A 27 -3.43 -9.22 -3.45
C ALA A 27 -4.04 -10.63 -3.50
N VAL A 28 -4.91 -10.89 -4.47
CA VAL A 28 -5.53 -12.20 -4.69
C VAL A 28 -4.47 -13.27 -4.94
N SER A 29 -3.54 -13.04 -5.88
CA SER A 29 -2.46 -14.00 -6.16
C SER A 29 -1.57 -14.27 -4.94
N THR A 30 -1.31 -13.25 -4.11
CA THR A 30 -0.55 -13.43 -2.86
C THR A 30 -1.34 -14.27 -1.85
N ALA A 31 -2.65 -14.04 -1.72
CA ALA A 31 -3.53 -14.79 -0.84
C ALA A 31 -3.68 -16.25 -1.29
N GLU A 32 -3.95 -16.49 -2.58
CA GLU A 32 -4.01 -17.82 -3.17
C GLU A 32 -2.71 -18.60 -2.95
N ALA A 33 -1.56 -17.95 -3.15
CA ALA A 33 -0.26 -18.58 -2.88
C ALA A 33 -0.08 -18.94 -1.40
N LEU A 34 -0.57 -18.10 -0.48
CA LEU A 34 -0.53 -18.38 0.96
C LEU A 34 -1.48 -19.51 1.33
N PHE A 35 -2.70 -19.52 0.79
CA PHE A 35 -3.70 -20.56 1.04
C PHE A 35 -3.25 -21.92 0.48
N ALA A 36 -2.61 -21.93 -0.69
CA ALA A 36 -2.01 -23.14 -1.24
C ALA A 36 -0.83 -23.66 -0.40
N LEU A 37 -0.03 -22.74 0.16
CA LEU A 37 1.12 -23.10 1.01
C LEU A 37 0.70 -23.67 2.36
N ALA A 38 -0.38 -23.15 2.95
CA ALA A 38 -0.76 -23.46 4.33
C ALA A 38 -2.30 -23.44 4.57
N PRO A 39 -3.09 -24.29 3.88
CA PRO A 39 -4.55 -24.14 3.76
C PRO A 39 -5.32 -24.18 5.08
N ASN A 40 -4.82 -24.95 6.05
CA ASN A 40 -5.43 -25.13 7.37
C ASN A 40 -4.69 -24.39 8.48
N HIS A 41 -3.74 -23.52 8.13
CA HIS A 41 -2.93 -22.84 9.14
C HIS A 41 -3.79 -21.82 9.92
N PRO A 42 -3.67 -21.76 11.25
CA PRO A 42 -4.47 -20.87 12.09
C PRO A 42 -4.13 -19.40 11.87
N ALA A 43 -2.93 -19.09 11.36
CA ALA A 43 -2.53 -17.70 11.08
C ALA A 43 -3.16 -17.12 9.81
N LEU A 44 -3.92 -17.88 9.02
CA LEU A 44 -4.66 -17.29 7.91
C LEU A 44 -5.77 -16.39 8.45
N PHE A 45 -5.85 -15.15 7.94
CA PHE A 45 -7.02 -14.32 8.20
C PHE A 45 -8.29 -15.01 7.68
N ARG A 46 -9.28 -15.14 8.56
CA ARG A 46 -10.54 -15.85 8.25
C ARG A 46 -11.73 -14.99 8.59
N CYS A 47 -12.72 -15.00 7.71
CA CYS A 47 -14.06 -14.47 7.97
C CYS A 47 -15.02 -15.66 7.98
N GLU A 48 -15.80 -15.82 9.05
CA GLU A 48 -16.74 -16.94 9.20
C GLU A 48 -16.09 -18.33 8.96
N GLY A 49 -14.83 -18.49 9.37
CA GLY A 49 -14.05 -19.72 9.21
C GLY A 49 -13.38 -19.89 7.84
N VAL A 50 -13.67 -19.05 6.86
CA VAL A 50 -13.13 -19.12 5.49
C VAL A 50 -11.89 -18.23 5.36
N PRO A 51 -10.72 -18.74 4.88
CA PRO A 51 -9.56 -17.91 4.59
C PRO A 51 -9.89 -16.86 3.55
N THR A 52 -9.53 -15.61 3.82
CA THR A 52 -9.87 -14.51 2.92
C THR A 52 -8.83 -13.38 2.96
N LEU A 53 -9.06 -12.35 2.16
CA LEU A 53 -8.27 -11.14 2.03
C LEU A 53 -9.21 -9.92 2.05
N HIS A 54 -8.65 -8.71 2.04
CA HIS A 54 -9.45 -7.48 1.99
C HIS A 54 -9.12 -6.60 0.78
N HIS A 55 -10.14 -6.18 0.02
CA HIS A 55 -9.97 -5.25 -1.10
C HIS A 55 -11.28 -4.55 -1.50
N GLY A 56 -11.18 -3.48 -2.29
CA GLY A 56 -12.34 -2.65 -2.66
C GLY A 56 -13.37 -3.29 -3.59
N ARG A 57 -13.11 -4.46 -4.19
CA ARG A 57 -14.08 -5.15 -5.06
C ARG A 57 -15.08 -6.08 -4.35
N PHE A 58 -15.01 -6.19 -3.03
CA PHE A 58 -16.07 -6.85 -2.26
C PHE A 58 -17.34 -5.99 -2.24
N ALA A 59 -18.51 -6.63 -2.11
CA ALA A 59 -19.74 -5.91 -1.87
C ALA A 59 -19.62 -5.07 -0.58
N ARG A 60 -20.41 -4.01 -0.46
CA ARG A 60 -20.29 -3.12 0.70
C ARG A 60 -20.57 -3.87 1.99
N GLU A 61 -21.62 -4.69 1.99
CA GLU A 61 -22.06 -5.51 3.11
C GLU A 61 -20.96 -6.50 3.53
N ASP A 62 -20.29 -7.12 2.55
CA ASP A 62 -19.14 -7.99 2.81
C ASP A 62 -17.96 -7.22 3.41
N ARG A 63 -17.69 -6.00 2.93
CA ARG A 63 -16.60 -5.17 3.48
C ARG A 63 -16.89 -4.76 4.92
N GLU A 64 -18.11 -4.38 5.25
CA GLU A 64 -18.49 -4.03 6.63
C GLU A 64 -18.28 -5.22 7.58
N LEU A 65 -18.62 -6.43 7.14
CA LEU A 65 -18.35 -7.66 7.87
C LEU A 65 -16.83 -7.89 8.03
N LEU A 66 -16.07 -7.82 6.93
CA LEU A 66 -14.63 -8.01 6.94
C LEU A 66 -13.93 -6.98 7.84
N ASP A 67 -14.33 -5.71 7.80
CA ASP A 67 -13.79 -4.63 8.61
C ASP A 67 -13.95 -4.92 10.12
N ALA A 68 -15.14 -5.39 10.52
CA ALA A 68 -15.40 -5.79 11.90
C ALA A 68 -14.51 -6.98 12.34
N VAL A 69 -14.37 -7.98 11.47
CA VAL A 69 -13.54 -9.16 11.73
C VAL A 69 -12.05 -8.82 11.78
N ILE A 70 -11.57 -7.91 10.90
CA ILE A 70 -10.21 -7.39 10.91
C ILE A 70 -9.92 -6.72 12.26
N GLY A 71 -10.82 -5.83 12.72
CA GLY A 71 -10.69 -5.16 14.00
C GLY A 71 -10.54 -6.17 15.15
N ALA A 72 -11.46 -7.12 15.25
CA ALA A 72 -11.43 -8.14 16.30
C ALA A 72 -10.14 -8.99 16.27
N GLN A 73 -9.73 -9.51 15.11
CA GLN A 73 -8.57 -10.39 15.01
C GLN A 73 -7.25 -9.64 15.13
N MET A 74 -7.11 -8.42 14.61
CA MET A 74 -5.88 -7.62 14.73
C MET A 74 -5.69 -7.07 16.15
N GLN A 75 -6.78 -6.83 16.89
CA GLN A 75 -6.73 -6.35 18.28
C GLN A 75 -6.64 -7.47 19.32
N ALA A 76 -6.98 -8.71 18.97
CA ALA A 76 -6.85 -9.85 19.88
C ALA A 76 -5.47 -9.90 20.57
N GLU A 77 -5.46 -10.37 21.82
CA GLU A 77 -4.24 -10.41 22.64
C GLU A 77 -3.08 -11.08 21.91
N ARG A 78 -1.92 -10.42 21.95
CA ARG A 78 -0.69 -10.93 21.35
C ARG A 78 -0.22 -12.15 22.15
N GLY A 79 0.30 -13.17 21.45
CA GLY A 79 0.74 -14.43 22.07
C GLY A 79 -0.25 -15.59 21.98
N THR A 80 -1.45 -15.37 21.43
CA THR A 80 -2.45 -16.43 21.19
C THR A 80 -2.21 -17.17 19.87
N ALA A 81 -1.99 -16.44 18.77
CA ALA A 81 -1.55 -16.94 17.47
C ALA A 81 -1.08 -15.77 16.59
N GLY A 82 -0.15 -16.03 15.67
CA GLY A 82 0.17 -15.08 14.60
C GLY A 82 -1.00 -14.96 13.62
N LEU A 83 -0.94 -13.95 12.75
CA LEU A 83 -2.01 -13.67 11.79
C LEU A 83 -1.42 -13.05 10.53
N VAL A 84 -1.90 -13.42 9.36
CA VAL A 84 -1.53 -12.80 8.08
C VAL A 84 -2.77 -12.17 7.45
N LEU A 85 -2.81 -10.84 7.43
CA LEU A 85 -3.83 -10.06 6.75
C LEU A 85 -3.26 -9.54 5.42
N ILE A 86 -3.83 -9.99 4.30
CA ILE A 86 -3.48 -9.53 2.96
C ILE A 86 -4.58 -8.60 2.45
N GLY A 87 -4.19 -7.49 1.83
CA GLY A 87 -5.15 -6.66 1.13
C GLY A 87 -4.54 -5.60 0.24
N THR A 88 -5.37 -4.65 -0.16
CA THR A 88 -4.98 -3.47 -0.96
C THR A 88 -4.99 -2.20 -0.11
N GLN A 89 -4.90 -1.04 -0.77
CA GLN A 89 -4.95 0.29 -0.13
C GLN A 89 -6.21 0.52 0.73
N THR A 90 -7.26 -0.29 0.54
CA THR A 90 -8.45 -0.24 1.41
C THR A 90 -8.13 -0.50 2.89
N LEU A 91 -7.05 -1.22 3.19
CA LEU A 91 -6.59 -1.42 4.57
C LEU A 91 -5.95 -0.17 5.20
N GLU A 92 -5.74 0.89 4.41
CA GLU A 92 -5.16 2.15 4.87
C GLU A 92 -6.22 3.06 5.53
N GLN A 93 -7.50 2.91 5.18
CA GLN A 93 -8.58 3.83 5.56
C GLN A 93 -9.44 3.27 6.69
N ASN A 94 -9.61 4.05 7.77
CA ASN A 94 -10.58 3.85 8.86
C ASN A 94 -10.53 2.51 9.63
N LEU A 95 -9.52 1.67 9.42
CA LEU A 95 -9.32 0.43 10.18
C LEU A 95 -8.27 0.59 11.29
N ASP A 96 -8.61 0.10 12.48
CA ASP A 96 -7.70 0.07 13.63
C ASP A 96 -6.78 -1.16 13.58
N ILE A 97 -5.84 -1.10 12.64
CA ILE A 97 -4.85 -2.15 12.42
C ILE A 97 -3.56 -1.84 13.17
N CYS A 98 -3.06 -2.84 13.90
CA CYS A 98 -1.75 -2.82 14.53
C CYS A 98 -0.96 -4.08 14.15
N ALA A 99 -0.12 -4.01 13.13
CA ALA A 99 0.77 -5.08 12.71
C ALA A 99 2.08 -5.06 13.51
N ASP A 100 2.71 -6.23 13.63
CA ASP A 100 4.05 -6.42 14.18
C ASP A 100 5.12 -6.41 13.05
N PHE A 101 4.70 -6.82 11.84
CA PHE A 101 5.52 -6.86 10.63
C PHE A 101 4.69 -6.44 9.43
N MET A 102 5.30 -5.68 8.50
CA MET A 102 4.61 -5.22 7.30
C MET A 102 5.41 -5.55 6.04
N ILE A 103 4.70 -6.01 5.01
CA ILE A 103 5.21 -6.17 3.65
C ILE A 103 4.34 -5.34 2.74
N THR A 104 4.93 -4.49 1.89
CA THR A 104 4.14 -3.62 1.03
C THR A 104 4.80 -3.37 -0.31
N ASP A 105 4.02 -3.22 -1.39
CA ASP A 105 4.55 -2.70 -2.65
C ASP A 105 5.04 -1.26 -2.50
N LEU A 106 6.06 -0.89 -3.29
CA LEU A 106 6.50 0.49 -3.44
C LEU A 106 5.30 1.39 -3.79
N CYS A 107 5.21 2.53 -3.11
CA CYS A 107 4.19 3.55 -3.31
C CYS A 107 4.79 4.93 -3.02
N PRO A 108 4.07 6.04 -3.28
CA PRO A 108 4.50 7.37 -2.86
C PRO A 108 4.82 7.45 -1.36
N ALA A 109 5.79 8.27 -0.98
CA ALA A 109 6.32 8.28 0.39
C ALA A 109 5.27 8.67 1.44
N ASP A 110 4.36 9.58 1.10
CA ASP A 110 3.22 9.96 1.93
C ASP A 110 2.25 8.79 2.15
N VAL A 111 1.93 8.03 1.10
CA VAL A 111 1.14 6.78 1.21
C VAL A 111 1.88 5.74 2.04
N LEU A 112 3.20 5.60 1.85
CA LEU A 112 4.01 4.66 2.63
C LEU A 112 4.00 5.03 4.12
N LEU A 113 4.06 6.31 4.47
CA LEU A 113 3.94 6.80 5.84
C LEU A 113 2.55 6.49 6.43
N GLN A 114 1.48 6.58 5.65
CA GLN A 114 0.15 6.16 6.08
C GLN A 114 0.09 4.66 6.39
N ARG A 115 0.70 3.81 5.55
CA ARG A 115 0.85 2.38 5.81
C ARG A 115 1.65 2.11 7.08
N ILE A 116 2.79 2.79 7.26
CA ILE A 116 3.61 2.70 8.48
C ILE A 116 2.81 3.05 9.74
N GLY A 117 1.81 3.93 9.65
CA GLY A 117 0.89 4.24 10.76
C GLY A 117 0.09 3.04 11.29
N ARG A 118 0.07 1.90 10.57
CA ARG A 118 -0.52 0.62 11.01
C ARG A 118 0.51 -0.35 11.57
N LEU A 119 1.80 -0.07 11.43
CA LEU A 119 2.89 -0.84 12.01
C LEU A 119 3.14 -0.35 13.44
N HIS A 120 3.08 -1.25 14.41
CA HIS A 120 3.33 -0.95 15.82
C HIS A 120 2.46 0.18 16.41
N ARG A 121 1.28 0.42 15.82
CA ARG A 121 0.35 1.51 16.17
C ARG A 121 0.10 1.69 17.68
N HIS A 122 -0.06 0.61 18.43
CA HIS A 122 -0.30 0.65 19.88
C HIS A 122 0.97 0.30 20.67
N ALA A 123 1.56 1.29 21.34
CA ALA A 123 2.81 1.14 22.08
C ALA A 123 2.76 0.16 23.27
N LYS A 124 1.57 -0.08 23.83
CA LYS A 124 1.39 -0.94 25.02
C LYS A 124 1.31 -2.43 24.70
N ASN A 125 1.24 -2.82 23.43
CA ASN A 125 1.09 -4.22 23.06
C ASN A 125 2.42 -4.96 23.28
N ALA A 126 2.38 -6.06 24.04
CA ALA A 126 3.49 -7.01 24.08
C ALA A 126 3.73 -7.57 22.68
N ARG A 127 4.98 -7.57 22.22
CA ARG A 127 5.36 -8.07 20.90
C ARG A 127 5.98 -9.47 21.01
N PRO A 128 5.74 -10.37 20.04
CA PRO A 128 6.44 -11.64 19.99
C PRO A 128 7.96 -11.47 19.90
N ALA A 129 8.70 -12.51 20.31
CA ALA A 129 10.15 -12.52 20.19
C ALA A 129 10.58 -12.28 18.74
N GLY A 130 11.58 -11.42 18.53
CA GLY A 130 12.04 -11.01 17.18
C GLY A 130 11.24 -9.88 16.52
N PHE A 131 10.12 -9.44 17.13
CA PHE A 131 9.26 -8.37 16.61
C PHE A 131 9.12 -7.18 17.58
N GLY A 132 10.06 -7.01 18.51
CA GLY A 132 10.12 -5.87 19.42
C GLY A 132 10.42 -4.53 18.73
N ALA A 133 11.10 -4.56 17.58
CA ALA A 133 11.32 -3.40 16.73
C ALA A 133 10.41 -3.46 15.49
N PRO A 134 9.83 -2.33 15.04
CA PRO A 134 9.00 -2.29 13.84
C PRO A 134 9.85 -2.60 12.60
N ARG A 135 9.37 -3.52 11.77
CA ARG A 135 10.02 -3.91 10.52
C ARG A 135 9.05 -3.82 9.35
N LEU A 136 9.52 -3.21 8.28
CA LEU A 136 8.82 -3.01 7.02
C LEU A 136 9.68 -3.56 5.88
N VAL A 137 9.07 -4.35 4.99
CA VAL A 137 9.66 -4.76 3.72
C VAL A 137 8.93 -4.05 2.59
N VAL A 138 9.64 -3.21 1.85
CA VAL A 138 9.12 -2.58 0.64
C VAL A 138 9.52 -3.43 -0.56
N LEU A 139 8.53 -3.88 -1.32
CA LEU A 139 8.68 -4.66 -2.52
C LEU A 139 8.80 -3.70 -3.69
N SER A 140 9.97 -3.68 -4.30
CA SER A 140 10.31 -2.81 -5.42
C SER A 140 11.09 -3.61 -6.47
N PRO A 141 10.88 -3.34 -7.77
CA PRO A 141 11.87 -3.67 -8.78
C PRO A 141 13.21 -2.99 -8.48
N ASP A 142 14.30 -3.59 -8.94
CA ASP A 142 15.65 -3.03 -8.82
C ASP A 142 15.82 -1.76 -9.67
N ASP A 143 15.08 -1.69 -10.78
CA ASP A 143 15.02 -0.57 -11.71
C ASP A 143 13.57 -0.32 -12.15
N LEU A 144 13.18 0.96 -12.14
CA LEU A 144 11.86 1.42 -12.58
C LEU A 144 11.84 1.88 -14.04
N ALA A 145 13.00 2.04 -14.70
CA ALA A 145 13.07 2.49 -16.09
C ALA A 145 12.25 1.61 -17.08
N PRO A 146 12.19 0.27 -16.94
CA PRO A 146 11.32 -0.55 -17.80
C PRO A 146 9.84 -0.15 -17.72
N LEU A 147 9.39 0.33 -16.55
CA LEU A 147 8.00 0.72 -16.31
C LEU A 147 7.58 1.98 -17.06
N LEU A 148 8.54 2.77 -17.57
CA LEU A 148 8.27 3.94 -18.43
C LEU A 148 7.53 3.55 -19.72
N SER A 149 7.73 2.31 -20.17
CA SER A 149 7.14 1.76 -21.41
C SER A 149 6.21 0.59 -21.14
N GLN A 150 6.41 -0.15 -20.06
CA GLN A 150 5.63 -1.33 -19.69
C GLN A 150 5.15 -1.23 -18.24
N PRO A 151 4.02 -0.56 -17.99
CA PRO A 151 3.45 -0.44 -16.65
C PRO A 151 3.19 -1.80 -15.99
N GLN A 152 3.63 -1.98 -14.74
CA GLN A 152 3.48 -3.23 -13.98
C GLN A 152 3.36 -2.93 -12.49
N PHE A 153 2.85 -3.89 -11.71
CA PHE A 153 2.76 -3.82 -10.24
C PHE A 153 1.98 -2.60 -9.69
N GLY A 154 1.16 -1.97 -10.54
CA GLY A 154 0.39 -0.78 -10.23
C GLY A 154 1.20 0.52 -10.32
N MET A 155 2.37 0.45 -10.95
CA MET A 155 3.30 1.54 -11.13
C MET A 155 3.41 1.89 -12.62
N GLY A 156 3.27 3.18 -12.92
CA GLY A 156 3.29 3.71 -14.28
C GLY A 156 1.98 3.49 -15.04
N GLY A 157 1.95 4.03 -16.26
CA GLY A 157 0.79 3.96 -17.17
C GLY A 157 -0.43 4.76 -16.71
N ASP A 158 -1.47 4.75 -17.55
CA ASP A 158 -2.65 5.60 -17.34
C ASP A 158 -3.72 4.97 -16.43
N HIS A 159 -3.55 3.69 -16.08
CA HIS A 159 -4.56 2.91 -15.35
C HIS A 159 -4.07 2.35 -14.01
N GLY A 160 -2.79 2.57 -13.68
CA GLY A 160 -2.24 2.20 -12.38
C GLY A 160 -2.64 3.18 -11.27
N PRO A 161 -2.66 2.73 -10.00
CA PRO A 161 -2.89 3.60 -8.84
C PRO A 161 -1.80 4.65 -8.66
N TYR A 162 -0.56 4.38 -9.10
CA TYR A 162 0.57 5.30 -8.96
C TYR A 162 1.25 5.51 -10.32
N ARG A 163 0.93 6.63 -10.96
CA ARG A 163 1.35 6.94 -12.34
C ARG A 163 2.68 7.68 -12.40
N ASP A 164 2.96 8.49 -11.39
CA ASP A 164 4.19 9.29 -11.30
C ASP A 164 5.39 8.42 -10.92
N LEU A 165 6.07 7.92 -11.95
CA LEU A 165 7.26 7.08 -11.77
C LEU A 165 8.44 7.84 -11.16
N VAL A 166 8.52 9.18 -11.33
CA VAL A 166 9.60 9.97 -10.72
C VAL A 166 9.40 10.05 -9.21
N MET A 167 8.16 10.27 -8.76
CA MET A 167 7.79 10.21 -7.35
C MET A 167 8.06 8.82 -6.74
N LEU A 168 7.74 7.74 -7.46
CA LEU A 168 8.06 6.38 -7.01
C LEU A 168 9.56 6.12 -6.94
N GLU A 169 10.34 6.60 -7.91
CA GLU A 169 11.79 6.51 -7.90
C GLU A 169 12.40 7.30 -6.74
N ALA A 170 11.85 8.48 -6.41
CA ALA A 170 12.25 9.23 -5.23
C ALA A 170 12.02 8.41 -3.95
N THR A 171 10.82 7.83 -3.76
CA THR A 171 10.56 6.95 -2.60
C THR A 171 11.49 5.74 -2.58
N ARG A 172 11.75 5.11 -3.73
CA ARG A 172 12.64 3.94 -3.83
C ARG A 172 14.05 4.27 -3.36
N ARG A 173 14.59 5.42 -3.78
CA ARG A 173 15.90 5.91 -3.32
C ARG A 173 15.91 6.17 -1.82
N LEU A 174 14.88 6.81 -1.27
CA LEU A 174 14.76 7.04 0.17
C LEU A 174 14.76 5.73 0.99
N VAL A 175 14.04 4.71 0.51
CA VAL A 175 14.00 3.38 1.14
C VAL A 175 15.35 2.67 1.04
N ARG A 176 16.00 2.73 -0.13
CA ARG A 176 17.30 2.10 -0.36
C ARG A 176 18.42 2.75 0.46
N ASP A 177 18.43 4.07 0.50
CA ASP A 177 19.51 4.87 1.09
C ASP A 177 19.38 4.99 2.61
N ASN A 178 18.20 4.69 3.17
CA ASN A 178 17.93 4.74 4.60
C ASN A 178 17.31 3.43 5.10
N SER A 179 18.13 2.58 5.74
CA SER A 179 17.66 1.33 6.35
C SER A 179 16.80 1.53 7.60
N THR A 180 16.72 2.75 8.14
CA THR A 180 15.96 3.06 9.34
C THR A 180 15.34 4.45 9.24
N TRP A 181 14.03 4.52 9.47
CA TRP A 181 13.28 5.78 9.48
C TRP A 181 12.85 6.13 10.91
N ALA A 182 13.31 7.28 11.42
CA ALA A 182 12.88 7.83 12.70
C ALA A 182 11.57 8.61 12.52
N ILE A 183 10.44 7.96 12.81
CA ILE A 183 9.11 8.56 12.68
C ILE A 183 8.66 9.07 14.05
N PRO A 184 8.10 10.31 14.17
CA PRO A 184 7.68 11.21 13.08
C PRO A 184 8.75 12.21 12.60
N GLN A 185 9.97 12.19 13.14
CA GLN A 185 11.00 13.21 12.87
C GLN A 185 11.36 13.31 11.38
N MET A 186 11.37 12.19 10.67
CA MET A 186 11.68 12.12 9.24
C MET A 186 10.47 12.40 8.33
N ASN A 187 9.24 12.46 8.85
CA ASN A 187 8.02 12.58 8.02
C ASN A 187 8.12 13.71 7.00
N ARG A 188 8.46 14.91 7.49
CA ARG A 188 8.56 16.10 6.65
C ARG A 188 9.61 15.93 5.55
N THR A 189 10.80 15.46 5.93
CA THR A 189 11.92 15.29 4.98
C THR A 189 11.59 14.25 3.92
N LEU A 190 11.02 13.11 4.32
CA LEU A 190 10.64 12.03 3.41
C LEU A 190 9.58 12.49 2.39
N VAL A 191 8.56 13.22 2.86
CA VAL A 191 7.51 13.76 1.98
C VAL A 191 8.08 14.83 1.07
N GLU A 192 8.80 15.83 1.60
CA GLU A 192 9.36 16.92 0.79
C GLU A 192 10.32 16.38 -0.29
N GLN A 193 11.17 15.41 0.03
CA GLN A 193 12.09 14.83 -0.95
C GLN A 193 11.39 13.99 -2.03
N ALA A 194 10.23 13.40 -1.73
CA ALA A 194 9.51 12.53 -2.65
C ALA A 194 8.35 13.19 -3.40
N THR A 195 7.86 14.35 -2.96
CA THR A 195 6.65 14.96 -3.55
C THR A 195 6.83 16.41 -3.95
N HIS A 196 7.85 17.12 -3.44
CA HIS A 196 8.01 18.54 -3.70
C HIS A 196 8.44 18.78 -5.17
N PRO A 197 7.80 19.71 -5.90
CA PRO A 197 8.07 19.93 -7.32
C PRO A 197 9.54 20.18 -7.65
N HIS A 198 10.25 20.96 -6.84
CA HIS A 198 11.68 21.23 -7.06
C HIS A 198 12.56 19.99 -6.86
N ALA A 199 12.21 19.11 -5.90
CA ALA A 199 12.95 17.87 -5.68
C ALA A 199 12.71 16.89 -6.84
N LEU A 200 11.47 16.79 -7.31
CA LEU A 200 11.09 15.96 -8.44
C LEU A 200 11.67 16.45 -9.77
N GLU A 201 11.75 17.76 -10.00
CA GLU A 201 12.39 18.31 -11.21
C GLU A 201 13.91 18.04 -11.20
N ALA A 202 14.57 18.23 -10.05
CA ALA A 202 15.99 17.91 -9.92
C ALA A 202 16.27 16.43 -10.21
N LEU A 203 15.45 15.53 -9.65
CA LEU A 203 15.54 14.09 -9.91
C LEU A 203 15.23 13.77 -11.38
N THR A 204 14.22 14.41 -11.98
CA THR A 204 13.88 14.22 -13.40
C THR A 204 15.07 14.60 -14.29
N CYS A 205 15.72 15.73 -14.03
CA CYS A 205 16.91 16.17 -14.77
C CYS A 205 18.08 15.19 -14.59
N GLU A 206 18.23 14.56 -13.44
CA GLU A 206 19.23 13.51 -13.22
C GLU A 206 18.93 12.25 -14.03
N LEU A 207 17.70 11.73 -13.93
CA LEU A 207 17.26 10.50 -14.58
C LEU A 207 17.24 10.64 -16.11
N GLU A 208 16.88 11.81 -16.63
CA GLU A 208 16.86 12.11 -18.07
C GLU A 208 18.24 11.94 -18.72
N ARG A 209 19.33 12.27 -18.00
CA ARG A 209 20.69 12.10 -18.52
C ARG A 209 21.04 10.64 -18.81
N VAL A 210 20.39 9.71 -18.10
CA VAL A 210 20.58 8.27 -18.28
C VAL A 210 19.56 7.72 -19.28
N ASN A 211 18.30 8.13 -19.18
CA ASN A 211 17.23 7.73 -20.09
C ASN A 211 16.27 8.91 -20.33
N PRO A 212 16.25 9.50 -21.54
CA PRO A 212 15.40 10.65 -21.86
C PRO A 212 13.89 10.42 -21.66
N ALA A 213 13.44 9.16 -21.66
CA ALA A 213 12.03 8.82 -21.47
C ALA A 213 11.48 9.23 -20.08
N TRP A 214 12.35 9.46 -19.09
CA TRP A 214 11.96 9.95 -17.76
C TRP A 214 11.30 11.33 -17.80
N ARG A 215 11.81 12.27 -18.61
CA ARG A 215 11.18 13.60 -18.77
C ARG A 215 9.77 13.46 -19.33
N GLY A 216 9.60 12.65 -20.37
CA GLY A 216 8.28 12.39 -20.95
C GLY A 216 7.31 11.74 -19.95
N ALA A 217 7.77 10.87 -19.06
CA ALA A 217 6.92 10.28 -18.01
C ALA A 217 6.49 11.31 -16.95
N ARG A 218 7.39 12.22 -16.58
CA ARG A 218 7.08 13.34 -15.67
C ARG A 218 6.03 14.28 -16.28
N GLU A 219 6.24 14.69 -17.52
CA GLU A 219 5.33 15.60 -18.24
C GLU A 219 3.92 15.00 -18.40
N ARG A 220 3.82 13.70 -18.72
CA ARG A 220 2.52 13.00 -18.77
C ARG A 220 1.80 13.01 -17.43
N SER A 221 2.55 12.79 -16.34
CA SER A 221 1.98 12.78 -14.99
C SER A 221 1.48 14.18 -14.58
N ASP A 222 2.27 15.23 -14.86
CA ASP A 222 1.89 16.61 -14.56
C ASP A 222 0.70 17.08 -15.41
N GLY A 223 0.69 16.79 -16.72
CA GLY A 223 -0.42 17.13 -17.60
C GLY A 223 -1.76 16.52 -17.16
N GLN A 224 -1.73 15.27 -16.70
CA GLN A 224 -2.92 14.59 -16.21
C GLN A 224 -3.38 15.13 -14.85
N ASN A 225 -2.46 15.43 -13.92
CA ASN A 225 -2.80 16.06 -12.63
C ASN A 225 -3.50 17.41 -12.83
N VAL A 226 -3.04 18.21 -13.80
CA VAL A 226 -3.70 19.45 -14.20
C VAL A 226 -5.10 19.16 -14.74
N ALA A 227 -5.24 18.22 -15.68
CA ALA A 227 -6.54 17.86 -16.25
C ALA A 227 -7.55 17.38 -15.18
N ASP A 228 -7.13 16.50 -14.27
CA ASP A 228 -7.97 15.98 -13.18
C ASP A 228 -8.39 17.10 -12.22
N THR A 229 -7.48 18.04 -11.92
CA THR A 229 -7.79 19.24 -11.10
C THR A 229 -8.81 20.15 -11.79
N TYR A 230 -8.66 20.39 -13.10
CA TYR A 230 -9.61 21.19 -13.89
C TYR A 230 -10.99 20.53 -13.99
N LEU A 231 -11.06 19.20 -14.14
CA LEU A 231 -12.31 18.44 -14.14
C LEU A 231 -12.99 18.46 -12.78
N ALA A 232 -12.24 18.35 -11.68
CA ALA A 232 -12.78 18.44 -10.32
C ALA A 232 -13.35 19.83 -9.99
N GLN A 233 -12.92 20.89 -10.68
CA GLN A 233 -13.46 22.25 -10.54
C GLN A 233 -14.79 22.46 -11.27
N HIS A 234 -15.15 21.60 -12.23
CA HIS A 234 -16.37 21.72 -13.03
C HIS A 234 -17.32 20.57 -12.74
N VAL A 235 -17.97 20.63 -11.57
CA VAL A 235 -19.08 19.73 -11.23
C VAL A 235 -20.33 20.18 -11.97
N PHE A 236 -20.73 19.46 -13.02
CA PHE A 236 -22.02 19.68 -13.68
C PHE A 236 -23.13 19.04 -12.85
N CYS A 237 -23.86 19.84 -12.06
CA CYS A 237 -25.11 19.42 -11.44
C CYS A 237 -26.23 19.42 -12.48
N LEU A 238 -26.59 18.25 -13.01
CA LEU A 238 -27.80 18.10 -13.81
C LEU A 238 -29.02 18.03 -12.88
N GLY A 239 -29.68 19.17 -12.69
CA GLY A 239 -30.98 19.23 -12.02
C GLY A 239 -32.06 18.62 -12.90
N SER A 240 -32.62 17.48 -12.51
CA SER A 240 -33.83 16.94 -13.14
C SER A 240 -35.02 17.85 -12.81
N GLY A 241 -35.34 18.77 -13.72
CA GLY A 241 -36.58 19.54 -13.69
C GLY A 241 -37.78 18.64 -13.94
N ALA A 242 -38.26 17.94 -12.92
CA ALA A 242 -39.59 17.34 -12.92
C ALA A 242 -40.58 18.39 -12.40
N SER A 243 -41.20 19.12 -13.34
CA SER A 243 -42.34 19.97 -13.08
C SER A 243 -43.52 19.11 -12.61
N LEU A 244 -43.88 19.20 -11.34
CA LEU A 244 -45.18 18.75 -10.83
C LEU A 244 -46.25 19.71 -11.37
N ALA A 245 -46.99 19.26 -12.38
CA ALA A 245 -48.22 19.90 -12.82
C ALA A 245 -49.37 18.88 -12.75
N ARG A 246 -50.23 19.13 -11.75
CA ARG A 246 -51.65 18.76 -11.51
C ARG A 246 -52.24 17.54 -12.22
#